data_AF-A0A382J4F9-F1
#
_entry.id   AF-A0A382J4F9-F1
#
_cell.length_a   1.000
_cell.length_b   1.000
_cell.length_c   1.000
_cell.angle_alpha   90.00
_cell.angle_beta   90.00
_cell.angle_gamma   90.00
#
_symmetry.space_group_name_H-M   'P 1'
#
loop_
_entity.id
_entity.type
_entity.pdbx_description
1 polymer ?
#
loop_
_entity_poly.entity_id
_entity_poly.type
_entity_poly.pdbx_seq_one_letter_code
_entity_poly.pdbx_strand_id
1 'polypeptide(L)'
;MHKRQFLKVLSAGLLGVASGCLPSVRTDKRMKDRQKNWMWVSPRRREAASDDVWKSRLGRWREAGIDAILPEIFNNHAAHYGSEHLPVAERWLEQLLPLARAAGVEVHAWMHTMTCNIDSVHDQHPEWYNVNGRGESSWEKPAYVHYYRFLCPSRPAVHEFLKRRVRELAQYDELDGIHLDYIRHPDVILAESLQPRYDIVQDREYPEYDYCYCDVCRSGFKEMHGADPMELEDPSTDRNWRQYRYDLITHIVNDELVPVGRKRGKAMTAAVFPNWEHVR
;
A
#
# COMPACT_ATOMS: atom_id res chain seq x y z
N MET A 1 21.04 -30.65 3.23
CA MET A 1 22.24 -30.77 4.10
C MET A 1 22.14 -29.77 5.24
N HIS A 2 22.06 -30.29 6.47
CA HIS A 2 21.80 -29.53 7.70
C HIS A 2 23.03 -28.71 8.18
N LYS A 3 22.84 -27.40 8.39
CA LYS A 3 23.81 -26.51 9.05
C LYS A 3 23.51 -26.42 10.55
N ARG A 4 24.08 -27.31 11.36
CA ARG A 4 24.36 -27.05 12.79
C ARG A 4 25.55 -27.89 13.21
N GLN A 5 26.67 -27.22 13.50
CA GLN A 5 27.73 -27.57 14.45
C GLN A 5 29.04 -26.94 13.97
N PHE A 6 29.50 -25.87 14.63
CA PHE A 6 30.91 -25.74 15.01
C PHE A 6 31.07 -24.61 16.04
N LEU A 7 31.11 -24.98 17.32
CA LEU A 7 31.68 -24.21 18.41
C LEU A 7 32.71 -25.12 19.09
N LYS A 8 34.00 -24.78 18.97
CA LYS A 8 35.10 -25.28 19.80
C LYS A 8 35.92 -24.03 20.16
N VAL A 9 35.73 -23.49 21.36
CA VAL A 9 36.59 -23.72 22.54
C VAL A 9 38.05 -23.34 22.27
N LEU A 10 38.43 -22.16 22.79
CA LEU A 10 39.80 -21.84 23.17
C LEU A 10 39.75 -21.23 24.57
N SER A 11 40.00 -22.11 25.54
CA SER A 11 40.29 -21.82 26.92
C SER A 11 41.80 -21.98 27.14
N ALA A 12 42.49 -20.87 27.34
CA ALA A 12 43.79 -20.72 28.01
C ALA A 12 44.06 -19.20 28.00
N GLY A 13 44.23 -18.44 29.06
CA GLY A 13 44.53 -18.71 30.46
C GLY A 13 45.44 -17.56 30.91
N LEU A 14 45.08 -16.80 31.95
CA LEU A 14 46.02 -16.13 32.86
C LEU A 14 45.23 -15.39 33.95
N LEU A 15 45.49 -15.81 35.19
CA LEU A 15 45.11 -15.14 36.44
C LEU A 15 45.87 -13.82 36.57
N GLY A 16 45.12 -12.74 36.78
CA GLY A 16 45.65 -11.44 37.21
C GLY A 16 44.59 -10.73 38.04
N VAL A 17 44.79 -10.69 39.36
CA VAL A 17 43.95 -9.93 40.30
C VAL A 17 44.34 -8.46 40.15
N ALA A 18 43.44 -7.66 39.58
CA ALA A 18 43.50 -6.21 39.63
C ALA A 18 42.11 -5.68 40.00
N SER A 19 41.99 -5.19 41.23
CA SER A 19 40.88 -4.35 41.68
C SER A 19 40.81 -3.09 40.82
N GLY A 20 39.74 -2.95 40.04
CA GLY A 20 39.50 -1.76 39.23
C GLY A 20 38.06 -1.75 38.72
N CYS A 21 37.37 -0.64 38.94
CA CYS A 21 35.98 -0.35 38.58
C CYS A 21 35.44 -1.15 37.38
N LEU A 22 34.41 -1.95 37.62
CA LEU A 22 33.56 -2.47 36.54
C LEU A 22 32.88 -1.27 35.86
N PRO A 23 33.05 -1.09 34.53
CA PRO A 23 32.15 -0.23 33.80
C PRO A 23 30.76 -0.85 33.92
N SER A 24 29.77 -0.03 34.25
CA SER A 24 28.37 -0.39 34.05
C SER A 24 28.20 -0.78 32.58
N VAL A 25 28.22 -2.08 32.30
CA VAL A 25 27.72 -2.61 31.04
C VAL A 25 26.23 -2.37 31.10
N ARG A 26 25.82 -1.22 30.57
CA ARG A 26 24.45 -0.94 30.22
C ARG A 26 24.08 -2.04 29.24
N THR A 27 23.41 -3.08 29.73
CA THR A 27 22.82 -4.08 28.88
C THR A 27 21.72 -3.36 28.12
N ASP A 28 22.03 -2.85 26.93
CA ASP A 28 21.05 -2.64 25.88
C ASP A 28 20.49 -4.01 25.54
N LYS A 29 19.57 -4.48 26.39
CA LYS A 29 18.58 -5.45 25.98
C LYS A 29 17.84 -4.76 24.86
N ARG A 30 18.23 -5.03 23.60
CA ARG A 30 17.30 -5.01 22.48
C ARG A 30 16.06 -5.76 22.99
N MET A 31 15.04 -5.02 23.40
CA MET A 31 13.70 -5.57 23.52
C MET A 31 13.46 -6.26 22.19
N LYS A 32 13.38 -7.59 22.19
CA LYS A 32 12.87 -8.31 21.03
C LYS A 32 11.56 -7.63 20.70
N ASP A 33 11.48 -7.02 19.53
CA ASP A 33 10.31 -6.28 19.11
C ASP A 33 9.11 -7.21 19.25
N ARG A 34 8.23 -6.91 20.22
CA ARG A 34 7.03 -7.72 20.45
C ARG A 34 6.19 -7.59 19.18
N GLN A 35 5.61 -8.70 18.72
CA GLN A 35 4.64 -8.66 17.63
C GLN A 35 3.55 -7.62 17.95
N LYS A 36 3.40 -6.65 17.06
CA LYS A 36 2.39 -5.59 17.17
C LYS A 36 1.05 -6.08 16.62
N ASN A 37 -0.05 -5.69 17.26
CA ASN A 37 -1.40 -5.93 16.73
C ASN A 37 -1.94 -4.66 16.09
N TRP A 38 -2.29 -4.73 14.81
CA TRP A 38 -2.75 -3.58 14.02
C TRP A 38 -4.21 -3.75 13.65
N MET A 39 -4.96 -2.64 13.58
CA MET A 39 -6.39 -2.67 13.30
C MET A 39 -6.79 -1.65 12.23
N TRP A 40 -7.48 -2.10 11.18
CA TRP A 40 -8.14 -1.21 10.23
C TRP A 40 -9.35 -0.51 10.84
N VAL A 41 -9.46 0.80 10.59
CA VAL A 41 -10.56 1.62 11.09
C VAL A 41 -11.35 2.17 9.90
N SER A 42 -12.50 1.54 9.67
CA SER A 42 -13.47 1.94 8.62
C SER A 42 -14.11 3.31 8.92
N PRO A 43 -14.48 4.08 7.87
CA PRO A 43 -15.26 5.31 7.99
C PRO A 43 -16.57 5.17 8.77
N ARG A 44 -17.23 4.00 8.76
CA ARG A 44 -18.46 3.81 9.54
C ARG A 44 -18.25 3.98 11.04
N ARG A 45 -17.02 3.74 11.53
CA ARG A 45 -16.68 3.97 12.92
C ARG A 45 -16.39 5.45 13.22
N ARG A 46 -16.25 6.29 12.19
CA ARG A 46 -15.96 7.74 12.29
C ARG A 46 -17.19 8.59 12.59
N GLU A 47 -18.36 8.19 12.08
CA GLU A 47 -19.56 9.03 12.07
C GLU A 47 -19.89 9.62 13.46
N ALA A 48 -19.87 10.96 13.52
CA ALA A 48 -20.25 11.80 14.66
C ALA A 48 -19.56 11.48 16.01
N ALA A 49 -18.36 10.88 15.99
CA ALA A 49 -17.63 10.57 17.22
C ALA A 49 -16.91 11.82 17.77
N SER A 50 -17.30 12.27 18.96
CA SER A 50 -16.58 13.32 19.70
C SER A 50 -15.19 12.86 20.14
N ASP A 51 -14.34 13.81 20.52
CA ASP A 51 -13.01 13.52 21.06
C ASP A 51 -13.06 12.55 22.25
N ASP A 52 -14.05 12.68 23.13
CA ASP A 52 -14.20 11.80 24.29
C ASP A 52 -14.57 10.36 23.91
N VAL A 53 -15.38 10.20 22.85
CA VAL A 53 -15.67 8.88 22.27
C VAL A 53 -14.38 8.26 21.71
N TRP A 54 -13.55 9.06 21.02
CA TRP A 54 -12.27 8.60 20.48
C TRP A 54 -11.26 8.25 21.56
N LYS A 55 -11.10 9.09 22.59
CA LYS A 55 -10.24 8.80 23.76
C LYS A 55 -10.64 7.48 24.41
N SER A 56 -11.94 7.28 24.65
CA SER A 56 -12.46 6.02 25.21
C SER A 56 -12.17 4.81 24.33
N ARG A 57 -12.37 4.94 23.01
CA ARG A 57 -12.08 3.84 22.05
C ARG A 57 -10.60 3.49 22.01
N LEU A 58 -9.75 4.49 21.81
CA LEU A 58 -8.30 4.32 21.73
C LEU A 58 -7.74 3.72 23.01
N GLY A 59 -8.20 4.19 24.19
CA GLY A 59 -7.84 3.61 25.48
C GLY A 59 -8.21 2.13 25.58
N ARG A 60 -9.47 1.77 25.26
CA ARG A 60 -9.91 0.37 25.28
C ARG A 60 -9.15 -0.51 24.28
N TRP A 61 -8.86 0.01 23.09
CA TRP A 61 -8.09 -0.74 22.09
C TRP A 61 -6.65 -0.96 22.57
N ARG A 62 -6.05 0.06 23.19
CA ARG A 62 -4.72 -0.06 23.77
C ARG A 62 -4.67 -1.10 24.88
N GLU A 63 -5.64 -1.07 25.80
CA GLU A 63 -5.80 -2.08 26.87
C GLU A 63 -6.00 -3.49 26.31
N ALA A 64 -6.72 -3.61 25.19
CA ALA A 64 -6.91 -4.88 24.48
C ALA A 64 -5.66 -5.34 23.68
N GLY A 65 -4.57 -4.57 23.72
CA GLY A 65 -3.30 -4.92 23.07
C GLY A 65 -3.18 -4.51 21.61
N ILE A 66 -4.02 -3.58 21.12
CA ILE A 66 -3.81 -2.92 19.82
C ILE A 66 -2.70 -1.89 19.94
N ASP A 67 -1.73 -2.00 19.05
CA ASP A 67 -0.53 -1.16 19.00
C ASP A 67 -0.65 -0.05 17.96
N ALA A 68 -1.35 -0.31 16.85
CA ALA A 68 -1.51 0.63 15.76
C ALA A 68 -2.90 0.54 15.13
N ILE A 69 -3.34 1.66 14.56
CA ILE A 69 -4.54 1.73 13.72
C ILE A 69 -4.21 2.20 12.31
N LEU A 70 -5.02 1.73 11.37
CA LEU A 70 -5.00 2.07 9.95
C LEU A 70 -6.33 2.77 9.59
N PRO A 71 -6.49 4.07 9.89
CA PRO A 71 -7.70 4.79 9.51
C PRO A 71 -7.73 5.06 8.00
N GLU A 72 -8.89 4.93 7.35
CA GLU A 72 -9.03 5.25 5.92
C GLU A 72 -9.05 6.78 5.72
N ILE A 73 -7.92 7.36 5.31
CA ILE A 73 -7.77 8.82 5.18
C ILE A 73 -7.99 9.28 3.74
N PHE A 74 -8.01 8.36 2.79
CA PHE A 74 -8.37 8.63 1.42
C PHE A 74 -9.05 7.41 0.81
N ASN A 75 -10.31 7.59 0.42
CA ASN A 75 -11.22 6.53 -0.01
C ASN A 75 -11.47 6.56 -1.52
N ASN A 76 -10.46 6.97 -2.30
CA ASN A 76 -10.50 7.22 -3.75
C ASN A 76 -11.45 8.33 -4.26
N HIS A 77 -12.32 8.91 -3.43
CA HIS A 77 -13.16 10.05 -3.80
C HIS A 77 -12.70 11.35 -3.11
N ALA A 78 -12.34 11.27 -1.83
CA ALA A 78 -12.00 12.44 -1.05
C ALA A 78 -10.95 12.13 0.02
N ALA A 79 -10.21 13.16 0.39
CA ALA A 79 -9.33 13.17 1.55
C ALA A 79 -10.13 13.41 2.84
N HIS A 80 -9.78 12.67 3.89
CA HIS A 80 -10.18 12.89 5.27
C HIS A 80 -9.04 13.50 6.09
N TYR A 81 -8.23 14.31 5.42
CA TYR A 81 -7.14 15.14 5.93
C TYR A 81 -7.09 16.43 5.10
N GLY A 82 -6.40 17.46 5.59
CA GLY A 82 -6.17 18.70 4.85
C GLY A 82 -5.28 18.52 3.63
N SER A 83 -5.87 18.12 2.50
CA SER A 83 -5.20 18.05 1.19
C SER A 83 -5.34 19.36 0.43
N GLU A 84 -4.31 19.73 -0.34
CA GLU A 84 -4.34 20.91 -1.21
C GLU A 84 -4.76 20.60 -2.65
N HIS A 85 -4.81 19.31 -3.03
CA HIS A 85 -5.07 18.88 -4.41
C HIS A 85 -6.22 17.89 -4.55
N LEU A 86 -6.70 17.32 -3.45
CA LEU A 86 -7.85 16.44 -3.45
C LEU A 86 -9.06 17.16 -2.86
N PRO A 87 -10.29 16.79 -3.26
CA PRO A 87 -11.48 17.16 -2.51
C PRO A 87 -11.33 16.74 -1.04
N VAL A 88 -11.58 17.66 -0.11
CA VAL A 88 -11.50 17.37 1.33
C VAL A 88 -12.92 17.19 1.86
N ALA A 89 -13.25 15.97 2.28
CA ALA A 89 -14.53 15.68 2.92
C ALA A 89 -14.53 16.15 4.39
N GLU A 90 -13.41 15.94 5.09
CA GLU A 90 -13.22 16.38 6.47
C GLU A 90 -11.74 16.36 6.88
N ARG A 91 -11.41 16.87 8.07
CA ARG A 91 -10.06 16.90 8.64
C ARG A 91 -9.92 15.93 9.81
N TRP A 92 -10.28 14.67 9.56
CA TRP A 92 -10.35 13.63 10.59
C TRP A 92 -8.98 13.18 11.07
N LEU A 93 -7.99 13.10 10.18
CA LEU A 93 -6.63 12.75 10.58
C LEU A 93 -6.10 13.73 11.63
N GLU A 94 -6.27 15.03 11.40
CA GLU A 94 -5.84 16.07 12.34
C GLU A 94 -6.49 15.96 13.72
N GLN A 95 -7.77 15.59 13.78
CA GLN A 95 -8.45 15.33 15.04
C GLN A 95 -7.90 14.08 15.73
N LEU A 96 -7.66 13.00 14.98
CA LEU A 96 -7.32 11.68 15.51
C LEU A 96 -5.89 11.60 16.05
N LEU A 97 -4.93 12.23 15.37
CA LEU A 97 -3.51 12.18 15.70
C LEU A 97 -3.16 12.52 17.16
N PRO A 98 -3.57 13.66 17.73
CA PRO A 98 -3.24 13.99 19.13
C PRO A 98 -3.88 13.01 20.12
N LEU A 99 -5.09 12.51 19.81
CA LEU A 99 -5.80 11.56 20.67
C LEU A 99 -5.11 10.19 20.68
N ALA A 100 -4.68 9.70 19.52
CA ALA A 100 -3.96 8.43 19.39
C ALA A 100 -2.59 8.49 20.06
N ARG A 101 -1.86 9.60 19.88
CA ARG A 101 -0.59 9.85 20.58
C ARG A 101 -0.77 9.82 22.11
N ALA A 102 -1.80 10.48 22.64
CA ALA A 102 -2.09 10.47 24.08
C ALA A 102 -2.44 9.07 24.61
N ALA A 103 -3.07 8.23 23.78
CA ALA A 103 -3.38 6.84 24.11
C ALA A 103 -2.21 5.85 23.88
N GLY A 104 -1.09 6.31 23.30
CA GLY A 104 0.04 5.44 22.94
C GLY A 104 -0.30 4.43 21.83
N VAL A 105 -1.16 4.83 20.88
CA VAL A 105 -1.55 4.04 19.70
C VAL A 105 -0.95 4.69 18.47
N GLU A 106 -0.23 3.91 17.66
CA GLU A 106 0.35 4.38 16.40
C GLU A 106 -0.74 4.63 15.35
N VAL A 107 -0.55 5.63 14.50
CA VAL A 107 -1.44 5.95 13.38
C VAL A 107 -0.70 5.80 12.06
N HIS A 108 -1.21 4.90 11.22
CA HIS A 108 -0.71 4.68 9.87
C HIS A 108 -1.79 5.05 8.86
N ALA A 109 -1.58 6.13 8.10
CA ALA A 109 -2.58 6.66 7.18
C ALA A 109 -2.88 5.65 6.06
N TRP A 110 -4.05 5.01 6.08
CA TRP A 110 -4.47 4.10 5.02
C TRP A 110 -5.08 4.91 3.86
N MET A 111 -4.51 4.77 2.68
CA MET A 111 -4.99 5.41 1.47
C MET A 111 -5.18 4.41 0.32
N HIS A 112 -6.26 4.62 -0.44
CA HIS A 112 -6.43 4.00 -1.74
C HIS A 112 -5.44 4.63 -2.73
N THR A 113 -4.47 3.85 -3.19
CA THR A 113 -3.32 4.39 -3.91
C THR A 113 -3.61 4.57 -5.38
N MET A 114 -3.89 3.50 -6.12
CA MET A 114 -4.07 3.58 -7.58
C MET A 114 -5.52 3.86 -8.00
N THR A 115 -6.52 3.70 -7.13
CA THR A 115 -7.91 4.02 -7.50
C THR A 115 -8.19 5.52 -7.35
N CYS A 116 -8.96 6.08 -8.29
CA CYS A 116 -9.32 7.49 -8.33
C CYS A 116 -10.71 7.68 -8.94
N ASN A 117 -11.67 8.16 -8.13
CA ASN A 117 -13.05 8.47 -8.53
C ASN A 117 -13.32 9.95 -8.32
N ILE A 118 -12.45 10.79 -8.90
CA ILE A 118 -12.54 12.26 -8.82
C ILE A 118 -12.74 12.77 -10.23
N ASP A 119 -13.94 13.30 -10.52
CA ASP A 119 -14.34 13.73 -11.86
C ASP A 119 -13.36 14.77 -12.43
N SER A 120 -12.96 15.77 -11.63
CA SER A 120 -12.01 16.80 -12.09
C SER A 120 -10.63 16.24 -12.47
N VAL A 121 -10.20 15.12 -11.88
CA VAL A 121 -8.96 14.43 -12.27
C VAL A 121 -9.16 13.72 -13.60
N HIS A 122 -10.30 13.04 -13.77
CA HIS A 122 -10.64 12.42 -15.05
C HIS A 122 -10.79 13.44 -16.18
N ASP A 123 -11.52 14.53 -15.96
CA ASP A 123 -11.81 15.51 -17.00
C ASP A 123 -10.54 16.22 -17.50
N GLN A 124 -9.55 16.38 -16.62
CA GLN A 124 -8.24 16.94 -16.97
C GLN A 124 -7.28 15.91 -17.55
N HIS A 125 -7.38 14.66 -17.09
CA HIS A 125 -6.43 13.60 -17.39
C HIS A 125 -7.13 12.25 -17.68
N PRO A 126 -7.98 12.17 -18.72
CA PRO A 126 -8.70 10.94 -19.02
C PRO A 126 -7.74 9.82 -19.43
N GLU A 127 -6.57 10.17 -19.98
CA GLU A 127 -5.54 9.21 -20.37
C GLU A 127 -4.92 8.50 -19.18
N TRP A 128 -5.01 9.04 -17.96
CA TRP A 128 -4.39 8.44 -16.78
C TRP A 128 -4.98 7.10 -16.37
N TYR A 129 -6.18 6.75 -16.82
CA TYR A 129 -6.86 5.53 -16.39
C TYR A 129 -6.32 4.29 -17.13
N ASN A 130 -6.33 3.15 -16.46
CA ASN A 130 -5.98 1.88 -17.07
C ASN A 130 -6.93 1.57 -18.23
N VAL A 131 -6.41 0.90 -19.26
CA VAL A 131 -7.16 0.44 -20.43
C VAL A 131 -7.08 -1.08 -20.48
N ASN A 132 -8.21 -1.78 -20.66
CA ASN A 132 -8.23 -3.24 -20.69
C ASN A 132 -7.80 -3.79 -22.07
N GLY A 133 -7.67 -5.12 -22.21
CA GLY A 133 -7.33 -5.80 -23.46
C GLY A 133 -8.36 -5.60 -24.58
N ARG A 134 -9.54 -5.02 -24.30
CA ARG A 134 -10.54 -4.61 -25.30
C ARG A 134 -10.39 -3.16 -25.74
N GLY A 135 -9.43 -2.42 -25.18
CA GLY A 135 -9.24 -0.99 -25.45
C GLY A 135 -10.18 -0.10 -24.63
N GLU A 136 -10.81 -0.61 -23.57
CA GLU A 136 -11.80 0.14 -22.79
C GLU A 136 -11.15 0.73 -21.52
N SER A 137 -11.42 2.00 -21.24
CA SER A 137 -10.92 2.67 -20.04
C SER A 137 -11.60 2.15 -18.79
N SER A 138 -10.83 1.96 -17.72
CA SER A 138 -11.33 1.62 -16.38
C SER A 138 -12.20 2.73 -15.76
N TRP A 139 -12.17 3.96 -16.31
CA TRP A 139 -13.12 4.99 -15.91
C TRP A 139 -14.53 4.69 -16.44
N GLU A 140 -14.62 4.33 -17.71
CA GLU A 140 -15.88 4.09 -18.43
C GLU A 140 -16.45 2.70 -18.14
N LYS A 141 -15.59 1.68 -18.15
CA LYS A 141 -15.93 0.27 -17.97
C LYS A 141 -15.01 -0.38 -16.92
N PRO A 142 -15.13 -0.01 -15.64
CA PRO A 142 -14.33 -0.61 -14.58
C PRO A 142 -14.63 -2.11 -14.41
N ALA A 143 -13.61 -2.87 -14.02
CA ALA A 143 -13.77 -4.27 -13.66
C ALA A 143 -14.59 -4.43 -12.37
N TYR A 144 -15.55 -5.37 -12.37
CA TYR A 144 -16.34 -5.85 -11.22
C TYR A 144 -17.27 -4.84 -10.53
N VAL A 145 -16.77 -3.68 -10.14
CA VAL A 145 -17.47 -2.65 -9.36
C VAL A 145 -17.19 -1.26 -9.92
N HIS A 146 -18.18 -0.37 -9.84
CA HIS A 146 -18.11 0.96 -10.45
C HIS A 146 -16.94 1.83 -9.96
N TYR A 147 -16.42 1.58 -8.75
CA TYR A 147 -15.33 2.36 -8.15
C TYR A 147 -13.92 1.82 -8.47
N TYR A 148 -13.80 0.72 -9.23
CA TYR A 148 -12.52 0.17 -9.70
C TYR A 148 -11.95 0.96 -10.89
N ARG A 149 -11.89 2.28 -10.72
CA ARG A 149 -11.28 3.20 -11.67
C ARG A 149 -9.82 3.38 -11.30
N PHE A 150 -8.98 2.51 -11.82
CA PHE A 150 -7.55 2.49 -11.50
C PHE A 150 -6.75 3.36 -12.47
N LEU A 151 -5.80 4.12 -11.93
CA LEU A 151 -4.80 4.85 -12.70
C LEU A 151 -3.76 3.89 -13.29
N CYS A 152 -3.11 4.32 -14.37
CA CYS A 152 -2.09 3.60 -15.09
C CYS A 152 -0.70 3.84 -14.45
N PRO A 153 0.02 2.78 -14.05
CA PRO A 153 1.29 2.92 -13.36
C PRO A 153 2.48 3.27 -14.28
N SER A 154 2.32 3.27 -15.60
CA SER A 154 3.41 3.63 -16.53
C SER A 154 3.56 5.14 -16.76
N ARG A 155 2.70 5.96 -16.17
CA ARG A 155 2.64 7.40 -16.44
C ARG A 155 3.38 8.22 -15.38
N PRO A 156 4.44 8.97 -15.73
CA PRO A 156 5.16 9.81 -14.77
C PRO A 156 4.27 10.85 -14.07
N ALA A 157 3.26 11.38 -14.77
CA ALA A 157 2.32 12.33 -14.19
C ALA A 157 1.45 11.71 -13.07
N VAL A 158 1.09 10.43 -13.20
CA VAL A 158 0.43 9.66 -12.14
C VAL A 158 1.37 9.49 -10.95
N HIS A 159 2.66 9.23 -11.18
CA HIS A 159 3.64 9.12 -10.09
C HIS A 159 3.72 10.40 -9.26
N GLU A 160 3.81 11.57 -9.90
CA GLU A 160 3.81 12.86 -9.18
C GLU A 160 2.52 13.12 -8.41
N PHE A 161 1.37 12.76 -9.00
CA PHE A 161 0.08 12.87 -8.33
C PHE A 161 0.04 12.02 -7.05
N LEU A 162 0.50 10.77 -7.11
CA LEU A 162 0.57 9.89 -5.93
C LEU A 162 1.64 10.35 -4.92
N LYS A 163 2.79 10.81 -5.39
CA LYS A 163 3.84 11.39 -4.52
C LYS A 163 3.34 12.63 -3.80
N ARG A 164 2.49 13.46 -4.41
CA ARG A 164 1.89 14.62 -3.74
C ARG A 164 1.04 14.20 -2.55
N ARG A 165 0.21 13.16 -2.68
CA ARG A 165 -0.55 12.57 -1.55
C ARG A 165 0.37 12.12 -0.42
N VAL A 166 1.42 11.34 -0.74
CA VAL A 166 2.39 10.88 0.26
C VAL A 166 3.11 12.05 0.92
N ARG A 167 3.47 13.08 0.16
CA ARG A 167 4.15 14.28 0.68
C ARG A 167 3.27 15.06 1.64
N GLU A 168 1.98 15.24 1.34
CA GLU A 168 1.03 15.91 2.23
C GLU A 168 0.85 15.12 3.54
N LEU A 169 0.62 13.80 3.46
CA LEU A 169 0.52 12.94 4.65
C LEU A 169 1.81 12.91 5.48
N ALA A 170 2.98 12.93 4.83
CA ALA A 170 4.26 12.87 5.52
C ALA A 170 4.63 14.16 6.27
N GLN A 171 3.84 15.24 6.14
CA GLN A 171 4.04 16.49 6.88
C GLN A 171 3.51 16.44 8.32
N TYR A 172 2.60 15.52 8.63
CA TYR A 172 2.07 15.38 10.00
C TYR A 172 3.11 14.72 10.89
N ASP A 173 3.68 15.46 11.84
CA ASP A 173 4.75 14.97 12.73
C ASP A 173 4.28 13.80 13.62
N GLU A 174 3.01 13.78 14.01
CA GLU A 174 2.36 12.73 14.77
C GLU A 174 2.02 11.46 14.01
N LEU A 175 2.10 11.46 12.68
CA LEU A 175 1.82 10.28 11.89
C LEU A 175 3.00 9.30 11.91
N ASP A 176 2.76 8.03 12.24
CA ASP A 176 3.82 7.00 12.32
C ASP A 176 4.14 6.39 10.95
N GLY A 177 3.14 6.27 10.08
CA GLY A 177 3.32 5.68 8.77
C GLY A 177 2.22 5.93 7.76
N ILE A 178 2.42 5.43 6.55
CA ILE A 178 1.48 5.48 5.44
C ILE A 178 1.30 4.06 4.91
N HIS A 179 0.05 3.64 4.77
CA HIS A 179 -0.35 2.32 4.30
C HIS A 179 -0.98 2.40 2.92
N LEU A 180 -0.31 1.78 1.95
CA LEU A 180 -0.67 1.76 0.54
C LEU A 180 -1.64 0.60 0.27
N ASP A 181 -2.91 0.90 0.11
CA ASP A 181 -3.89 -0.07 -0.37
C ASP A 181 -4.20 0.18 -1.84
N TYR A 182 -4.77 -0.81 -2.53
CA TYR A 182 -5.05 -0.76 -3.96
C TYR A 182 -3.84 -0.35 -4.80
N ILE A 183 -2.62 -0.70 -4.38
CA ILE A 183 -1.37 -0.44 -5.11
C ILE A 183 -1.09 -1.57 -6.12
N ARG A 184 -2.02 -1.72 -7.08
CA ARG A 184 -2.07 -2.82 -8.06
C ARG A 184 -2.89 -2.43 -9.29
N HIS A 185 -2.93 -3.30 -10.29
CA HIS A 185 -3.97 -3.31 -11.32
C HIS A 185 -5.28 -3.93 -10.78
N PRO A 186 -6.42 -3.79 -11.48
CA PRO A 186 -7.57 -4.66 -11.26
C PRO A 186 -7.14 -6.13 -11.31
N ASP A 187 -7.79 -6.97 -10.49
CA ASP A 187 -7.53 -8.41 -10.52
C ASP A 187 -7.96 -8.95 -11.89
N VAL A 188 -7.07 -9.65 -12.59
CA VAL A 188 -7.42 -10.23 -13.90
C VAL A 188 -8.36 -11.42 -13.77
N ILE A 189 -8.21 -12.17 -12.67
CA ILE A 189 -9.13 -13.22 -12.22
C ILE A 189 -9.55 -12.85 -10.80
N LEU A 190 -10.85 -12.66 -10.62
CA LEU A 190 -11.42 -12.42 -9.31
C LEU A 190 -11.40 -13.71 -8.50
N ALA A 191 -11.12 -13.59 -7.19
CA ALA A 191 -11.16 -14.72 -6.29
C ALA A 191 -12.47 -15.51 -6.43
N GLU A 192 -12.36 -16.84 -6.55
CA GLU A 192 -13.49 -17.75 -6.83
C GLU A 192 -14.68 -17.52 -5.88
N SER A 193 -14.41 -17.30 -4.59
CA SER A 193 -15.43 -17.03 -3.57
C SER A 193 -16.19 -15.71 -3.76
N LEU A 194 -15.67 -14.79 -4.56
CA LEU A 194 -16.30 -13.51 -4.88
C LEU A 194 -17.05 -13.55 -6.21
N GLN A 195 -16.71 -14.44 -7.14
CA GLN A 195 -17.33 -14.51 -8.47
C GLN A 195 -18.87 -14.62 -8.45
N PRO A 196 -19.50 -15.46 -7.58
CA PRO A 196 -20.96 -15.53 -7.50
C PRO A 196 -21.65 -14.23 -7.11
N ARG A 197 -20.95 -13.34 -6.40
CA ARG A 197 -21.49 -12.02 -6.00
C ARG A 197 -21.70 -11.10 -7.21
N TYR A 198 -20.92 -11.30 -8.26
CA TYR A 198 -20.93 -10.47 -9.46
C TYR A 198 -21.58 -11.19 -10.65
N ASP A 199 -22.11 -12.40 -10.45
CA ASP A 199 -22.68 -13.24 -11.50
C ASP A 199 -21.70 -13.44 -12.67
N ILE A 200 -20.43 -13.69 -12.35
CA ILE A 200 -19.37 -13.96 -13.32
C ILE A 200 -18.79 -15.36 -13.13
N VAL A 201 -18.23 -15.90 -14.19
CA VAL A 201 -17.38 -17.10 -14.17
C VAL A 201 -16.12 -16.76 -14.94
N GLN A 202 -14.97 -16.86 -14.29
CA GLN A 202 -13.66 -16.62 -14.91
C GLN A 202 -12.83 -17.90 -14.85
N ASP A 203 -12.73 -18.61 -15.97
CA ASP A 203 -11.92 -19.82 -16.15
C ASP A 203 -10.58 -19.57 -16.86
N ARG A 204 -10.35 -18.33 -17.29
CA ARG A 204 -9.14 -17.83 -17.95
C ARG A 204 -9.00 -16.32 -17.71
N GLU A 205 -7.88 -15.75 -18.14
CA GLU A 205 -7.74 -14.28 -18.21
C GLU A 205 -8.58 -13.76 -19.38
N TYR A 206 -9.63 -12.99 -19.09
CA TYR A 206 -10.45 -12.37 -20.13
C TYR A 206 -9.98 -10.93 -20.40
N PRO A 207 -9.96 -10.48 -21.67
CA PRO A 207 -9.46 -9.14 -22.03
C PRO A 207 -10.15 -7.98 -21.30
N GLU A 208 -11.42 -8.08 -20.93
CA GLU A 208 -12.15 -7.04 -20.19
C GLU A 208 -11.64 -6.81 -18.76
N TYR A 209 -10.98 -7.82 -18.17
CA TYR A 209 -10.40 -7.76 -16.82
C TYR A 209 -8.87 -7.67 -16.84
N ASP A 210 -8.24 -7.82 -18.00
CA ASP A 210 -6.79 -7.78 -18.15
C ASP A 210 -6.30 -6.36 -18.47
N TYR A 211 -5.55 -5.76 -17.53
CA TYR A 211 -5.02 -4.40 -17.63
C TYR A 211 -3.49 -4.39 -17.44
N CYS A 212 -2.72 -3.47 -18.01
CA CYS A 212 -3.12 -2.29 -18.77
C CYS A 212 -2.57 -2.35 -20.21
N TYR A 213 -3.44 -2.13 -21.20
CA TYR A 213 -3.15 -2.13 -22.63
C TYR A 213 -3.20 -0.71 -23.22
N CYS A 214 -2.97 0.34 -22.43
CA CYS A 214 -2.88 1.69 -23.00
C CYS A 214 -1.60 1.84 -23.84
N ASP A 215 -1.59 2.82 -24.75
CA ASP A 215 -0.49 3.01 -25.70
C ASP A 215 0.88 3.16 -25.03
N VAL A 216 0.94 3.76 -23.83
CA VAL A 216 2.19 3.91 -23.07
C VAL A 216 2.70 2.56 -22.56
N CYS A 217 1.82 1.71 -22.03
CA CYS A 217 2.20 0.36 -21.58
C CYS A 217 2.61 -0.53 -22.75
N ARG A 218 1.85 -0.49 -23.86
CA ARG A 218 2.15 -1.28 -25.06
C ARG A 218 3.48 -0.87 -25.68
N SER A 219 3.70 0.44 -25.84
CA SER A 219 4.95 0.97 -26.41
C SER A 219 6.14 0.66 -25.50
N GLY A 220 6.00 0.84 -24.19
CA GLY A 220 7.07 0.55 -23.24
C GLY A 220 7.44 -0.94 -23.20
N PHE A 221 6.46 -1.84 -23.30
CA PHE A 221 6.73 -3.27 -23.43
C PHE A 221 7.43 -3.59 -24.76
N LYS A 222 6.93 -3.04 -25.87
CA LYS A 222 7.52 -3.23 -27.20
C LYS A 222 8.96 -2.74 -27.27
N GLU A 223 9.28 -1.62 -26.64
CA GLU A 223 10.65 -1.10 -26.56
C GLU A 223 11.58 -2.07 -25.82
N MET A 224 11.10 -2.71 -24.75
CA MET A 224 11.89 -3.61 -23.92
C MET A 224 12.00 -5.04 -24.49
N HIS A 225 10.95 -5.52 -25.16
CA HIS A 225 10.82 -6.94 -25.53
C HIS A 225 10.63 -7.19 -27.04
N GLY A 226 10.50 -6.14 -27.85
CA GLY A 226 10.52 -6.21 -29.32
C GLY A 226 9.18 -6.50 -30.00
N ALA A 227 8.08 -6.73 -29.26
CA ALA A 227 6.74 -6.99 -29.80
C ALA A 227 5.68 -6.20 -29.03
N ASP A 228 4.62 -5.74 -29.72
CA ASP A 228 3.44 -5.20 -29.04
C ASP A 228 2.71 -6.34 -28.31
N PRO A 229 2.24 -6.17 -27.06
CA PRO A 229 1.52 -7.25 -26.39
C PRO A 229 0.25 -7.66 -27.15
N MET A 230 -0.34 -6.79 -27.98
CA MET A 230 -1.50 -7.13 -28.83
C MET A 230 -1.15 -8.00 -30.04
N GLU A 231 0.13 -8.14 -30.38
CA GLU A 231 0.63 -9.00 -31.47
C GLU A 231 1.01 -10.41 -30.98
N LEU A 232 0.95 -10.66 -29.66
CA LEU A 232 1.19 -11.97 -29.07
C LEU A 232 0.01 -12.92 -29.35
N GLU A 233 0.30 -14.21 -29.51
CA GLU A 233 -0.74 -15.24 -29.70
C GLU A 233 -1.65 -15.33 -28.47
N ASP A 234 -1.07 -15.31 -27.27
CA ASP A 234 -1.78 -15.26 -26.00
C ASP A 234 -0.99 -14.44 -24.95
N PRO A 235 -1.35 -13.16 -24.75
CA PRO A 235 -0.69 -12.29 -23.77
C PRO A 235 -0.74 -12.83 -22.32
N SER A 236 -1.77 -13.61 -21.96
CA SER A 236 -1.96 -14.13 -20.59
C SER A 236 -0.87 -15.13 -20.19
N THR A 237 -0.30 -15.81 -21.20
CA THR A 237 0.76 -16.81 -21.02
C THR A 237 2.16 -16.22 -21.11
N ASP A 238 2.31 -14.99 -21.63
CA ASP A 238 3.61 -14.35 -21.79
C ASP A 238 4.16 -13.86 -20.45
N ARG A 239 5.30 -14.46 -20.05
CA ARG A 239 5.95 -14.15 -18.78
C ARG A 239 6.60 -12.76 -18.77
N ASN A 240 7.05 -12.26 -19.91
CA ASN A 240 7.65 -10.94 -19.99
C ASN A 240 6.58 -9.87 -19.84
N TRP A 241 5.42 -10.04 -20.49
CA TRP A 241 4.29 -9.10 -20.39
C TRP A 241 3.77 -9.02 -18.96
N ARG A 242 3.67 -10.18 -18.30
CA ARG A 242 3.31 -10.25 -16.89
C ARG A 242 4.33 -9.54 -15.99
N GLN A 243 5.62 -9.85 -16.17
CA GLN A 243 6.69 -9.27 -15.34
C GLN A 243 6.79 -7.76 -15.55
N TYR A 244 6.70 -7.28 -16.79
CA TYR A 244 6.69 -5.85 -17.11
C TYR A 244 5.63 -5.09 -16.31
N ARG A 245 4.40 -5.62 -16.23
CA ARG A 245 3.33 -4.99 -15.44
C ARG A 245 3.61 -5.02 -13.93
N TYR A 246 4.23 -6.08 -13.41
CA TYR A 246 4.68 -6.11 -12.00
C TYR A 246 5.78 -5.10 -11.72
N ASP A 247 6.70 -4.91 -12.65
CA ASP A 247 7.79 -3.97 -12.50
C ASP A 247 7.28 -2.53 -12.49
N LEU A 248 6.23 -2.20 -13.26
CA LEU A 248 5.57 -0.89 -13.20
C LEU A 248 5.03 -0.56 -11.79
N ILE A 249 4.35 -1.52 -11.15
CA ILE A 249 3.85 -1.33 -9.77
C ILE A 249 5.02 -1.28 -8.78
N THR A 250 5.99 -2.17 -8.91
CA THR A 250 7.17 -2.24 -8.05
C THR A 250 7.97 -0.94 -8.08
N HIS A 251 8.14 -0.35 -9.26
CA HIS A 251 8.79 0.93 -9.47
C HIS A 251 8.06 2.07 -8.72
N ILE A 252 6.73 2.18 -8.86
CA ILE A 252 5.96 3.17 -8.10
C ILE A 252 6.17 3.00 -6.60
N VAL A 253 6.09 1.79 -6.08
CA VAL A 253 6.25 1.57 -4.63
C VAL A 253 7.65 1.93 -4.17
N ASN A 254 8.67 1.32 -4.77
CA ASN A 254 10.03 1.36 -4.23
C ASN A 254 10.78 2.65 -4.56
N ASP A 255 10.56 3.21 -5.75
CA ASP A 255 11.35 4.31 -6.27
C ASP A 255 10.61 5.64 -6.14
N GLU A 256 9.28 5.63 -6.26
CA GLU A 256 8.48 6.86 -6.24
C GLU A 256 7.89 7.18 -4.85
N LEU A 257 7.21 6.22 -4.21
CA LEU A 257 6.42 6.50 -2.99
C LEU A 257 7.18 6.27 -1.69
N VAL A 258 7.86 5.13 -1.55
CA VAL A 258 8.59 4.78 -0.32
C VAL A 258 9.65 5.82 0.06
N PRO A 259 10.47 6.35 -0.88
CA PRO A 259 11.49 7.35 -0.54
C PRO A 259 10.89 8.66 -0.01
N VAL A 260 9.73 9.08 -0.54
CA VAL A 260 9.05 10.32 -0.11
C VAL A 260 8.62 10.23 1.35
N GLY A 261 7.96 9.13 1.75
CA GLY A 261 7.54 8.93 3.13
C GLY A 261 8.72 8.72 4.09
N ARG A 262 9.69 7.86 3.70
CA ARG A 262 10.86 7.57 4.53
C ARG A 262 11.75 8.79 4.77
N LYS A 263 11.83 9.72 3.81
CA LYS A 263 12.55 11.00 3.98
C LYS A 263 12.01 11.83 5.15
N ARG A 264 10.75 11.63 5.55
CA ARG A 264 10.12 12.26 6.72
C ARG A 264 9.98 11.31 7.91
N GLY A 265 10.71 10.21 7.92
CA GLY A 265 10.71 9.23 9.02
C GLY A 265 9.44 8.40 9.11
N LYS A 266 8.60 8.36 8.06
CA LYS A 266 7.35 7.59 8.07
C LYS A 266 7.61 6.13 7.71
N ALA A 267 6.99 5.21 8.43
CA ALA A 267 6.88 3.82 8.01
C ALA A 267 6.05 3.72 6.72
N MET A 268 6.44 2.83 5.81
CA MET A 268 5.72 2.61 4.55
C MET A 268 5.33 1.14 4.50
N THR A 269 4.03 0.87 4.39
CA THR A 269 3.46 -0.48 4.35
C THR A 269 2.46 -0.59 3.21
N ALA A 270 2.11 -1.80 2.79
CA ALA A 270 1.13 -2.01 1.71
C ALA A 270 0.24 -3.22 2.00
N ALA A 271 -1.02 -3.15 1.55
CA ALA A 271 -1.89 -4.32 1.49
C ALA A 271 -1.61 -5.10 0.19
N VAL A 272 -1.25 -6.37 0.34
CA VAL A 272 -0.97 -7.27 -0.79
C VAL A 272 -1.86 -8.50 -0.68
N PHE A 273 -2.38 -8.98 -1.83
CA PHE A 273 -3.15 -10.21 -1.83
C PHE A 273 -2.22 -11.43 -1.67
N PRO A 274 -2.54 -12.37 -0.77
CA PRO A 274 -1.62 -13.43 -0.36
C PRO A 274 -1.46 -14.58 -1.37
N ASN A 275 -2.25 -14.63 -2.44
CA ASN A 275 -2.39 -15.85 -3.26
C ASN A 275 -2.48 -15.64 -4.78
N TRP A 276 -1.99 -14.54 -5.35
CA TRP A 276 -2.22 -14.18 -6.77
C TRP A 276 -1.87 -15.27 -7.82
N GLU A 277 -0.90 -16.16 -7.57
CA GLU A 277 -0.59 -17.29 -8.48
C GLU A 277 -1.55 -18.48 -8.32
N HIS A 278 -2.15 -18.64 -7.14
CA HIS A 278 -3.00 -19.78 -6.77
C HIS A 278 -4.51 -19.45 -6.83
N VAL A 279 -4.88 -18.22 -7.20
CA VAL A 279 -6.27 -17.85 -7.54
C VAL A 279 -6.56 -17.93 -9.04
N ARG A 280 -5.59 -18.44 -9.82
CA ARG A 280 -5.72 -18.76 -11.24
C ARG A 280 -6.32 -20.15 -11.42
#